data_AF-A0A6C1RQH2-F1
#
_entry.id   AF-A0A6C1RQH2-F1
#
_cell.length_a   1.000
_cell.length_b   1.000
_cell.length_c   1.000
_cell.angle_alpha   90.00
_cell.angle_beta   90.00
_cell.angle_gamma   90.00
#
_symmetry.space_group_name_H-M   'P 1'
#
loop_
_entity.id
_entity.type
_entity.pdbx_description
1 polymer ?
#
loop_
_entity_poly.entity_id
_entity_poly.type
_entity_poly.pdbx_seq_one_letter_code
_entity_poly.pdbx_strand_id
1 'polypeptide(L)'
;MKRLLSIGVIVVCAAVAVTAQQRPAVFPGAVPAEPGSSSVFLTRASWAEVNSFYRRAVGEPLTVSEDRSAFFVYSSTPASSASTWHTGVLITRHQQPGNAVAEVFAELQSCSRRGWLTQAQLDEIRHKYHQLSLLHFRDSGSGNSVDAEIVREHKNFLRTGSRLDMEAFTEQIMQMAMRGDRAGMDRLKKEQEANVTRVQLLQSTAAQVDFWIECLESIEAQAAEHGFPVRIEMDYTEQHMKPGMKG
;
A
#
# COMPACT_ATOMS: atom_id res chain seq x y z
N MET A 1 26.08 -65.40 48.45
CA MET A 1 26.67 -64.07 48.13
C MET A 1 25.88 -63.46 46.97
N LYS A 2 24.88 -62.61 47.26
CA LYS A 2 24.05 -61.91 46.26
C LYS A 2 24.37 -60.42 46.34
N ARG A 3 24.79 -59.85 45.20
CA ARG A 3 25.06 -58.44 44.98
C ARG A 3 23.74 -57.67 44.84
N LEU A 4 23.66 -56.46 45.39
CA LEU A 4 22.63 -55.47 45.06
C LEU A 4 23.35 -54.15 44.73
N LEU A 5 23.47 -53.90 43.41
CA LEU A 5 23.81 -52.59 42.87
C LEU A 5 22.58 -51.69 43.00
N SER A 6 22.71 -50.56 43.69
CA SER A 6 21.73 -49.47 43.65
C SER A 6 22.04 -48.59 42.43
N ILE A 7 21.11 -48.55 41.48
CA ILE A 7 21.13 -47.63 40.34
C ILE A 7 20.43 -46.35 40.78
N GLY A 8 21.20 -45.27 40.92
CA GLY A 8 20.68 -43.92 41.10
C GLY A 8 20.12 -43.40 39.78
N VAL A 9 18.82 -43.12 39.74
CA VAL A 9 18.14 -42.48 38.61
C VAL A 9 18.39 -40.97 38.68
N ILE A 10 19.16 -40.44 37.74
CA ILE A 10 19.30 -39.00 37.53
C ILE A 10 18.10 -38.55 36.67
N VAL A 11 17.13 -37.89 37.31
CA VAL A 11 16.05 -37.20 36.60
C VAL A 11 16.57 -35.84 36.17
N VAL A 12 17.00 -35.74 34.91
CA VAL A 12 17.27 -34.46 34.26
C VAL A 12 15.92 -33.84 33.87
N CYS A 13 15.38 -32.99 34.73
CA CYS A 13 14.27 -32.12 34.35
C CYS A 13 14.79 -31.07 33.36
N ALA A 14 14.63 -31.34 32.07
CA ALA A 14 14.72 -30.31 31.04
C ALA A 14 13.56 -29.32 31.28
N ALA A 15 13.87 -28.19 31.93
CA ALA A 15 12.97 -27.06 31.99
C ALA A 15 12.80 -26.51 30.58
N VAL A 16 11.70 -26.87 29.91
CA VAL A 16 11.24 -26.18 28.71
C VAL A 16 10.80 -24.80 29.18
N ALA A 17 11.69 -23.82 29.04
CA ALA A 17 11.34 -22.43 29.20
C ALA A 17 10.30 -22.11 28.11
N VAL A 18 9.03 -22.08 28.50
CA VAL A 18 7.98 -21.39 27.74
C VAL A 18 8.34 -19.92 27.80
N THR A 19 9.23 -19.50 26.90
CA THR A 19 9.45 -18.08 26.65
C THR A 19 8.13 -17.58 26.08
N ALA A 20 7.42 -16.74 26.82
CA ALA A 20 6.46 -15.85 26.21
C ALA A 20 7.23 -15.09 25.14
N GLN A 21 7.09 -15.47 23.87
CA GLN A 21 7.81 -14.84 22.78
C GLN A 21 7.34 -13.39 22.73
N GLN A 22 8.20 -12.53 23.27
CA GLN A 22 7.96 -11.10 23.38
C GLN A 22 7.94 -10.51 21.98
N ARG A 23 6.95 -9.65 21.71
CA ARG A 23 6.85 -8.91 20.44
C ARG A 23 8.23 -8.31 20.09
N PRO A 24 8.76 -8.58 18.87
CA PRO A 24 10.07 -8.07 18.49
C PRO A 24 10.05 -6.54 18.38
N ALA A 25 11.22 -5.93 18.52
CA ALA A 25 11.38 -4.50 18.34
C ALA A 25 11.06 -4.07 16.90
N VAL A 26 10.57 -2.84 16.75
CA VAL A 26 10.39 -2.21 15.44
C VAL A 26 11.78 -1.97 14.82
N PHE A 27 11.90 -2.16 13.50
CA PHE A 27 13.15 -1.91 12.78
C PHE A 27 13.63 -0.46 12.98
N PRO A 28 14.92 -0.22 13.28
CA PRO A 28 15.44 1.13 13.53
C PRO A 28 15.23 2.08 12.33
N GLY A 29 14.78 3.31 12.62
CA GLY A 29 14.52 4.31 11.58
C GLY A 29 13.19 4.13 10.84
N ALA A 30 12.32 3.25 11.32
CA ALA A 30 10.96 3.16 10.80
C ALA A 30 10.13 4.38 11.19
N VAL A 31 9.26 4.79 10.28
CA VAL A 31 8.33 5.89 10.48
C VAL A 31 6.91 5.32 10.53
N PRO A 32 6.08 5.67 11.51
CA PRO A 32 4.72 5.15 11.60
C PRO A 32 3.91 5.49 10.35
N ALA A 33 3.07 4.56 9.92
CA ALA A 33 2.12 4.80 8.83
C ALA A 33 1.07 5.83 9.24
N GLU A 34 0.56 5.68 10.45
CA GLU A 34 -0.38 6.59 11.12
C GLU A 34 -0.03 6.67 12.62
N PRO A 35 -0.40 7.76 13.32
CA PRO A 35 -0.21 7.85 14.76
C PRO A 35 -0.85 6.66 15.50
N GLY A 36 -0.04 5.88 16.23
CA GLY A 36 -0.51 4.73 17.00
C GLY A 36 -0.69 3.43 16.20
N SER A 37 -0.43 3.43 14.89
CA SER A 37 -0.52 2.23 14.05
C SER A 37 0.62 1.23 14.34
N SER A 38 0.31 -0.06 14.22
CA SER A 38 1.31 -1.14 14.19
C SER A 38 2.00 -1.28 12.84
N SER A 39 1.53 -0.53 11.82
CA SER A 39 2.17 -0.42 10.51
C SER A 39 3.21 0.70 10.51
N VAL A 40 4.39 0.41 9.97
CA VAL A 40 5.47 1.36 9.79
C VAL A 40 6.07 1.26 8.40
N PHE A 41 6.72 2.32 7.96
CA PHE A 41 7.41 2.42 6.68
C PHE A 41 8.90 2.65 6.87
N LEU A 42 9.72 2.23 5.91
CA LEU A 42 11.15 2.47 5.89
C LEU A 42 11.53 3.35 4.72
N THR A 43 12.34 4.38 4.99
CA THR A 43 12.76 5.35 3.97
C THR A 43 13.97 4.90 3.16
N ARG A 44 14.82 4.03 3.72
CA ARG A 44 16.14 3.71 3.14
C ARG A 44 16.51 2.23 3.18
N ALA A 45 16.15 1.54 4.25
CA ALA A 45 16.55 0.15 4.43
C ALA A 45 15.89 -0.74 3.37
N SER A 46 16.71 -1.62 2.79
CA SER A 46 16.28 -2.59 1.81
C SER A 46 15.51 -3.74 2.46
N TRP A 47 14.66 -4.41 1.69
CA TRP A 47 13.93 -5.59 2.18
C TRP A 47 14.87 -6.68 2.72
N ALA A 48 16.03 -6.89 2.09
CA ALA A 48 17.00 -7.89 2.51
C ALA A 48 17.55 -7.60 3.91
N GLU A 49 17.88 -6.35 4.20
CA GLU A 49 18.37 -5.93 5.53
C GLU A 49 17.31 -6.14 6.61
N VAL A 50 16.06 -5.80 6.31
CA VAL A 50 14.92 -5.93 7.22
C VAL A 50 14.59 -7.41 7.47
N ASN A 51 14.57 -8.21 6.41
CA ASN A 51 14.41 -9.67 6.49
C ASN A 51 15.52 -10.30 7.35
N SER A 52 16.79 -9.92 7.17
CA SER A 52 17.90 -10.38 8.02
C SER A 52 17.80 -9.91 9.47
N PHE A 53 17.24 -8.72 9.72
CA PHE A 53 16.98 -8.25 11.08
C PHE A 53 15.96 -9.13 11.79
N TYR A 54 14.79 -9.37 11.19
CA TYR A 54 13.75 -10.18 11.82
C TYR A 54 14.10 -11.67 11.88
N ARG A 55 14.89 -12.19 10.93
CA ARG A 55 15.46 -13.54 11.04
C ARG A 55 16.30 -13.74 12.30
N ARG A 56 17.11 -12.75 12.66
CA ARG A 56 17.93 -12.80 13.89
C ARG A 56 17.11 -12.59 15.16
N ALA A 57 16.06 -11.78 15.09
CA ALA A 57 15.24 -11.42 16.25
C ALA A 57 14.18 -12.47 16.59
N VAL A 58 13.57 -13.09 15.58
CA VAL A 58 12.40 -13.98 15.72
C VAL A 58 12.72 -15.42 15.32
N GLY A 59 13.53 -15.60 14.26
CA GLY A 59 13.82 -16.90 13.66
C GLY A 59 13.42 -16.95 12.18
N GLU A 60 13.35 -18.15 11.61
CA GLU A 60 12.96 -18.30 10.21
C GLU A 60 11.49 -17.89 9.98
N PRO A 61 11.18 -17.24 8.85
CA PRO A 61 9.81 -16.83 8.52
C PRO A 61 8.90 -18.04 8.28
N LEU A 62 7.62 -17.91 8.66
CA LEU A 62 6.58 -18.91 8.37
C LEU A 62 6.26 -18.96 6.88
N THR A 63 6.15 -17.80 6.24
CA THR A 63 5.92 -17.67 4.81
C THR A 63 6.89 -16.67 4.19
N VAL A 64 7.38 -16.98 2.99
CA VAL A 64 8.21 -16.11 2.17
C VAL A 64 7.69 -16.19 0.74
N SER A 65 7.33 -15.05 0.17
CA SER A 65 7.13 -14.90 -1.27
C SER A 65 8.40 -14.32 -1.85
N GLU A 66 8.97 -14.97 -2.88
CA GLU A 66 10.23 -14.61 -3.56
C GLU A 66 10.43 -13.09 -3.58
N ASP A 67 11.21 -12.62 -2.61
CA ASP A 67 11.60 -11.22 -2.49
C ASP A 67 10.45 -10.21 -2.30
N ARG A 68 9.19 -10.60 -2.19
CA ARG A 68 8.04 -9.68 -2.09
C ARG A 68 7.59 -9.46 -0.66
N SER A 69 7.49 -10.54 0.09
CA SER A 69 7.00 -10.52 1.45
C SER A 69 7.61 -11.63 2.30
N ALA A 70 7.70 -11.38 3.60
CA ALA A 70 8.10 -12.38 4.59
C ALA A 70 7.30 -12.18 5.87
N PHE A 71 6.74 -13.27 6.41
CA PHE A 71 5.97 -13.25 7.65
C PHE A 71 6.68 -14.01 8.76
N PHE A 72 6.94 -13.34 9.88
CA PHE A 72 7.66 -13.85 11.04
C PHE A 72 6.72 -13.99 12.23
N VAL A 73 6.50 -15.20 12.71
CA VAL A 73 5.56 -15.45 13.81
C VAL A 73 6.28 -15.34 15.16
N TYR A 74 5.70 -14.55 16.06
CA TYR A 74 6.14 -14.50 17.46
C TYR A 74 5.02 -14.89 18.44
N SER A 75 3.77 -15.04 18.00
CA SER A 75 2.68 -15.53 18.85
C SER A 75 1.72 -16.40 18.05
N SER A 76 1.17 -17.43 18.70
CA SER A 76 0.22 -18.35 18.08
C SER A 76 -0.92 -18.67 19.04
N THR A 77 -2.16 -18.49 18.60
CA THR A 77 -3.36 -18.76 19.38
C THR A 77 -4.23 -19.78 18.66
N PRO A 78 -4.64 -20.88 19.30
CA PRO A 78 -5.57 -21.82 18.69
C PRO A 78 -6.86 -21.12 18.27
N ALA A 79 -7.23 -21.25 16.99
CA ALA A 79 -8.47 -20.69 16.45
C ALA A 79 -9.61 -21.72 16.51
N SER A 80 -9.27 -22.97 16.20
CA SER A 80 -10.19 -24.12 16.24
C SER A 80 -9.38 -25.42 16.43
N SER A 81 -10.05 -26.57 16.41
CA SER A 81 -9.39 -27.87 16.39
C SER A 81 -8.45 -28.04 15.17
N ALA A 82 -8.78 -27.40 14.05
CA ALA A 82 -8.11 -27.54 12.75
C ALA A 82 -7.22 -26.35 12.36
N SER A 83 -7.29 -25.23 13.07
CA SER A 83 -6.60 -24.00 12.67
C SER A 83 -5.98 -23.21 13.83
N THR A 84 -4.95 -22.44 13.52
CA THR A 84 -4.21 -21.58 14.45
C THR A 84 -4.13 -20.17 13.88
N TRP A 85 -4.39 -19.16 14.72
CA TRP A 85 -4.06 -17.78 14.43
C TRP A 85 -2.60 -17.54 14.76
N HIS A 86 -1.83 -17.08 13.79
CA HIS A 86 -0.46 -16.65 13.98
C HIS A 86 -0.42 -15.13 13.96
N THR A 87 0.16 -14.51 14.99
CA THR A 87 0.45 -13.08 15.05
C THR A 87 1.95 -12.88 14.92
N GLY A 88 2.33 -11.92 14.09
CA GLY A 88 3.71 -11.77 13.68
C GLY A 88 4.02 -10.45 13.00
N VAL A 89 5.24 -10.36 12.50
CA VAL A 89 5.73 -9.26 11.69
C VAL A 89 5.64 -9.64 10.22
N LEU A 90 4.85 -8.89 9.45
CA LEU A 90 4.82 -8.99 7.99
C LEU A 90 5.65 -7.88 7.38
N ILE A 91 6.65 -8.23 6.57
CA ILE A 91 7.46 -7.30 5.79
C ILE A 91 6.98 -7.39 4.34
N THR A 92 6.75 -6.25 3.69
CA THR A 92 6.39 -6.17 2.27
C THR A 92 7.25 -5.13 1.57
N ARG A 93 7.71 -5.43 0.34
CA ARG A 93 8.44 -4.47 -0.51
C ARG A 93 7.82 -4.25 -1.89
N HIS A 94 6.83 -5.06 -2.25
CA HIS A 94 6.23 -5.05 -3.57
C HIS A 94 4.73 -5.19 -3.45
N GLN A 95 4.03 -4.32 -4.19
CA GLN A 95 2.66 -4.47 -4.60
C GLN A 95 1.68 -4.58 -3.42
N GLN A 96 1.23 -3.44 -2.92
CA GLN A 96 -0.07 -3.40 -2.27
C GLN A 96 -1.15 -3.77 -3.31
N PRO A 97 -2.12 -4.61 -2.95
CA PRO A 97 -3.43 -4.55 -3.60
C PRO A 97 -3.93 -3.11 -3.42
N GLY A 98 -3.96 -2.32 -4.49
CA GLY A 98 -4.43 -0.92 -4.45
C GLY A 98 -3.40 0.17 -4.77
N ASN A 99 -2.16 -0.13 -5.21
CA ASN A 99 -1.30 0.91 -5.78
C ASN A 99 -1.97 1.50 -7.04
N ALA A 100 -2.25 2.81 -7.01
CA ALA A 100 -3.07 3.48 -8.01
C ALA A 100 -2.32 3.71 -9.34
N VAL A 101 -0.98 3.62 -9.34
CA VAL A 101 -0.14 3.71 -10.55
C VAL A 101 -0.52 2.62 -11.57
N ALA A 102 -0.91 1.43 -11.10
CA ALA A 102 -1.38 0.36 -11.97
C ALA A 102 -2.61 0.76 -12.78
N GLU A 103 -3.50 1.58 -12.20
CA GLU A 103 -4.67 2.12 -12.91
C GLU A 103 -4.26 3.11 -13.99
N VAL A 104 -3.29 3.98 -13.71
CA VAL A 104 -2.77 4.92 -14.71
C VAL A 104 -2.15 4.18 -15.90
N PHE A 105 -1.41 3.10 -15.65
CA PHE A 105 -0.89 2.26 -16.73
C PHE A 105 -1.98 1.51 -17.50
N ALA A 106 -3.08 1.14 -16.86
CA ALA A 106 -4.24 0.55 -17.55
C ALA A 106 -4.89 1.56 -18.51
N GLU A 107 -4.97 2.83 -18.11
CA GLU A 107 -5.48 3.93 -18.93
C GLU A 107 -4.54 4.24 -20.11
N LEU A 108 -3.23 4.31 -19.88
CA LEU A 108 -2.24 4.47 -20.94
C LEU A 108 -2.27 3.29 -21.93
N GLN A 109 -2.47 2.06 -21.45
CA GLN A 109 -2.69 0.89 -22.31
C GLN A 109 -3.99 1.02 -23.13
N SER A 110 -5.03 1.65 -22.59
CA SER A 110 -6.25 2.00 -23.32
C SER A 110 -5.98 3.04 -24.42
N CYS A 111 -5.18 4.07 -24.15
CA CYS A 111 -4.73 5.04 -25.17
C CYS A 111 -3.93 4.36 -26.28
N SER A 112 -3.09 3.38 -25.94
CA SER A 112 -2.34 2.62 -26.94
C SER A 112 -3.25 1.76 -27.83
N ARG A 113 -4.24 1.07 -27.25
CA ARG A 113 -5.27 0.32 -28.01
C ARG A 113 -6.10 1.21 -28.93
N ARG A 114 -6.29 2.48 -28.56
CA ARG A 114 -6.98 3.51 -29.37
C ARG A 114 -6.10 4.12 -30.46
N GLY A 115 -4.81 3.77 -30.51
CA GLY A 115 -3.87 4.27 -31.53
C GLY A 115 -3.30 5.66 -31.23
N TRP A 116 -3.50 6.19 -30.02
CA TRP A 116 -2.96 7.51 -29.62
C TRP A 116 -1.54 7.43 -29.04
N LEU A 117 -1.10 6.22 -28.69
CA LEU A 117 0.20 5.93 -28.10
C LEU A 117 0.75 4.66 -28.74
N THR A 118 1.98 4.69 -29.25
CA THR A 118 2.62 3.47 -29.75
C THR A 118 3.04 2.56 -28.60
N GLN A 119 3.19 1.25 -28.85
CA GLN A 119 3.65 0.33 -27.81
C GLN A 119 5.07 0.69 -27.32
N ALA A 120 5.96 1.14 -28.21
CA ALA A 120 7.31 1.57 -27.84
C ALA A 120 7.28 2.74 -26.85
N GLN A 121 6.45 3.75 -27.10
CA GLN A 121 6.28 4.87 -26.17
C GLN A 121 5.66 4.43 -24.84
N LEU A 122 4.70 3.49 -24.86
CA LEU A 122 4.14 2.93 -23.62
C LEU A 122 5.22 2.21 -22.80
N ASP A 123 6.11 1.46 -23.46
CA ASP A 123 7.20 0.75 -22.79
C ASP A 123 8.25 1.72 -22.23
N GLU A 124 8.54 2.82 -22.93
CA GLU A 124 9.38 3.91 -22.41
C GLU A 124 8.78 4.56 -21.17
N ILE A 125 7.47 4.86 -21.18
CA ILE A 125 6.76 5.43 -20.03
C ILE A 125 6.79 4.44 -18.86
N ARG A 126 6.52 3.16 -19.10
CA ARG A 126 6.63 2.11 -18.07
C ARG A 126 8.02 2.03 -17.48
N HIS A 127 9.05 2.12 -18.31
CA HIS A 127 10.43 2.10 -17.84
C HIS A 127 10.75 3.32 -16.98
N LYS A 128 10.38 4.53 -17.42
CA LYS A 128 10.60 5.79 -16.70
C LYS A 128 9.96 5.77 -15.31
N TYR A 129 8.69 5.36 -15.22
CA TYR A 129 7.90 5.42 -13.98
C TYR A 129 7.81 4.09 -13.22
N HIS A 130 8.61 3.09 -13.62
CA HIS A 130 8.59 1.75 -13.00
C HIS A 130 8.72 1.80 -11.48
N GLN A 131 9.58 2.68 -10.96
CA GLN A 131 9.85 2.77 -9.53
C GLN A 131 8.60 3.11 -8.71
N LEU A 132 7.66 3.91 -9.24
CA LEU A 132 6.44 4.29 -8.53
C LEU A 132 5.55 3.09 -8.21
N SER A 133 5.57 2.07 -9.08
CA SER A 133 4.81 0.82 -8.86
C SER A 133 5.36 -0.04 -7.72
N LEU A 134 6.57 0.26 -7.25
CA LEU A 134 7.26 -0.47 -6.19
C LEU A 134 7.11 0.20 -4.82
N LEU A 135 6.55 1.41 -4.77
CA LEU A 135 6.43 2.18 -3.53
C LEU A 135 5.09 1.90 -2.84
N HIS A 136 5.14 1.95 -1.51
CA HIS A 136 4.00 2.09 -0.64
C HIS A 136 3.78 3.58 -0.35
N PHE A 137 2.57 4.08 -0.57
CA PHE A 137 2.23 5.47 -0.28
C PHE A 137 1.51 5.58 1.06
N ARG A 138 1.82 6.64 1.82
CA ARG A 138 1.07 6.99 3.04
C ARG A 138 -0.35 7.43 2.71
N ASP A 139 -1.22 7.33 3.71
CA ASP A 139 -2.53 7.98 3.69
C ASP A 139 -2.36 9.50 3.59
N SER A 140 -3.20 10.13 2.79
CA SER A 140 -3.30 11.59 2.61
C SER A 140 -4.08 12.30 3.72
N GLY A 141 -4.66 11.54 4.65
CA GLY A 141 -5.57 12.00 5.72
C GLY A 141 -7.04 11.89 5.34
N SER A 142 -7.36 11.52 4.09
CA SER A 142 -8.73 11.30 3.59
C SER A 142 -9.19 9.85 3.69
N GLY A 143 -8.33 8.93 4.14
CA GLY A 143 -8.58 7.48 4.10
C GLY A 143 -8.06 6.83 2.82
N ASN A 144 -7.46 7.60 1.91
CA ASN A 144 -6.81 7.12 0.69
C ASN A 144 -5.32 7.40 0.75
N SER A 145 -4.52 6.51 0.15
CA SER A 145 -3.11 6.79 -0.08
C SER A 145 -2.91 7.99 -1.01
N VAL A 146 -1.78 8.70 -0.87
CA VAL A 146 -1.48 9.92 -1.64
C VAL A 146 -1.54 9.68 -3.16
N ASP A 147 -1.04 8.54 -3.66
CA ASP A 147 -1.14 8.17 -5.07
C ASP A 147 -2.59 7.95 -5.51
N ALA A 148 -3.40 7.27 -4.70
CA ALA A 148 -4.82 7.05 -4.96
C ALA A 148 -5.60 8.36 -4.98
N GLU A 149 -5.29 9.30 -4.10
CA GLU A 149 -5.91 10.62 -4.08
C GLU A 149 -5.60 11.41 -5.36
N ILE A 150 -4.34 11.41 -5.81
CA ILE A 150 -3.94 12.06 -7.08
C ILE A 150 -4.68 11.44 -8.28
N VAL A 151 -4.77 10.11 -8.34
CA VAL A 151 -5.49 9.41 -9.40
C VAL A 151 -6.99 9.72 -9.34
N ARG A 152 -7.57 9.80 -8.14
CA ARG A 152 -8.97 10.18 -7.92
C ARG A 152 -9.25 11.60 -8.42
N GLU A 153 -8.38 12.56 -8.12
CA GLU A 153 -8.50 13.94 -8.61
C GLU A 153 -8.45 14.00 -10.14
N HIS A 154 -7.54 13.27 -10.77
CA HIS A 154 -7.46 13.19 -12.24
C HIS A 154 -8.72 12.57 -12.86
N LYS A 155 -9.24 11.48 -12.29
CA LYS A 155 -10.49 10.85 -12.74
C LYS A 155 -11.69 11.76 -12.52
N ASN A 156 -11.74 12.48 -11.40
CA ASN A 156 -12.78 13.47 -11.13
C ASN A 156 -12.78 14.57 -12.18
N PHE A 157 -11.60 15.10 -12.52
CA PHE A 157 -11.48 16.09 -13.59
C PHE A 157 -11.99 15.55 -14.93
N LEU A 158 -11.65 14.31 -15.30
CA LEU A 158 -12.19 13.66 -16.51
C LEU A 158 -13.71 13.47 -16.48
N ARG A 159 -14.33 13.40 -15.31
CA ARG A 159 -15.78 13.21 -15.18
C ARG A 159 -16.54 14.53 -15.18
N THR A 160 -16.02 15.55 -14.51
CA THR A 160 -16.76 16.77 -14.17
C THR A 160 -16.22 18.03 -14.83
N GLY A 161 -15.01 17.98 -15.39
CA GLY A 161 -14.28 19.18 -15.82
C GLY A 161 -13.79 20.03 -14.65
N SER A 162 -13.93 19.57 -13.41
CA SER A 162 -13.50 20.31 -12.22
C SER A 162 -12.46 19.50 -11.46
N ARG A 163 -11.41 20.18 -11.00
CA ARG A 163 -10.47 19.63 -10.01
C ARG A 163 -11.04 19.72 -8.59
N LEU A 164 -12.12 20.46 -8.38
CA LEU A 164 -12.85 20.48 -7.12
C LEU A 164 -13.68 19.20 -6.99
N ASP A 165 -13.72 18.66 -5.78
CA ASP A 165 -14.73 17.66 -5.44
C ASP A 165 -16.13 18.26 -5.64
N MET A 166 -17.11 17.43 -6.01
CA MET A 166 -18.49 17.86 -6.28
C MET A 166 -19.14 18.49 -5.04
N GLU A 167 -18.78 18.04 -3.84
CA GLU A 167 -19.23 18.65 -2.59
C GLU A 167 -18.66 20.05 -2.41
N ALA A 168 -17.36 20.23 -2.59
CA ALA A 168 -16.69 21.54 -2.51
C ALA A 168 -17.24 22.50 -3.58
N PHE A 169 -17.50 22.02 -4.79
CA PHE A 169 -18.12 22.80 -5.86
C PHE A 169 -19.55 23.24 -5.49
N THR A 170 -20.35 22.33 -4.95
CA THR A 170 -21.73 22.62 -4.52
C THR A 170 -21.76 23.60 -3.36
N GLU A 171 -20.88 23.43 -2.39
CA GLU A 171 -20.74 24.34 -1.26
C GLU A 171 -20.33 25.74 -1.72
N GLN A 172 -19.41 25.85 -2.68
CA GLN A 172 -18.97 27.13 -3.23
C GLN A 172 -20.13 27.85 -3.96
N ILE A 173 -20.94 27.13 -4.74
CA ILE A 173 -22.16 27.68 -5.36
C ILE A 173 -23.14 28.14 -4.28
N MET A 174 -23.38 27.33 -3.24
CA MET A 174 -24.33 27.66 -2.19
C MET A 174 -23.89 28.90 -1.40
N GLN A 175 -22.60 29.03 -1.10
CA GLN A 175 -22.04 30.23 -0.47
C GLN A 175 -22.19 31.47 -1.35
N MET A 176 -21.96 31.36 -2.66
CA MET A 176 -22.18 32.47 -3.60
C MET A 176 -23.67 32.85 -3.69
N ALA A 177 -24.57 31.87 -3.70
CA ALA A 177 -26.01 32.08 -3.70
C ALA A 177 -26.48 32.80 -2.42
N MET A 178 -25.99 32.39 -1.25
CA MET A 178 -26.29 33.04 0.04
C MET A 178 -25.78 34.49 0.10
N ARG A 179 -24.68 34.80 -0.59
CA ARG A 179 -24.12 36.17 -0.69
C ARG A 179 -24.79 37.00 -1.80
N GLY A 180 -25.70 36.44 -2.58
CA GLY A 180 -26.35 37.11 -3.70
C GLY A 180 -25.42 37.37 -4.90
N ASP A 181 -24.26 36.71 -4.97
CA ASP A 181 -23.26 36.92 -6.02
C ASP A 181 -23.63 36.18 -7.31
N ARG A 182 -24.60 36.74 -8.04
CA ARG A 182 -25.04 36.20 -9.34
C ARG A 182 -23.93 36.21 -10.39
N ALA A 183 -23.05 37.21 -10.36
CA ALA A 183 -21.95 37.31 -11.32
C ALA A 183 -20.89 36.21 -11.08
N GLY A 184 -20.60 35.88 -9.82
CA GLY A 184 -19.75 34.76 -9.43
C GLY A 184 -20.33 33.42 -9.88
N MET A 185 -21.63 33.18 -9.64
CA MET A 185 -22.31 31.96 -10.09
C MET A 185 -22.29 31.80 -11.62
N ASP A 186 -22.57 32.88 -12.37
CA ASP A 186 -22.55 32.84 -13.84
C ASP A 186 -21.15 32.59 -14.40
N ARG A 187 -20.11 33.14 -13.76
CA ARG A 187 -18.70 32.86 -14.12
C ARG A 187 -18.35 31.41 -13.86
N LEU A 188 -18.67 30.89 -12.69
CA LEU A 188 -18.38 29.51 -12.31
C LEU A 188 -19.09 28.52 -13.25
N LYS A 189 -20.34 28.82 -13.63
CA LYS A 189 -21.10 28.03 -14.60
C LYS A 189 -20.46 28.06 -15.99
N LYS A 190 -20.04 29.22 -16.49
CA LYS A 190 -19.33 29.34 -17.77
C LYS A 190 -17.99 28.60 -17.76
N GLU A 191 -17.27 28.68 -16.66
CA GLU A 191 -16.01 27.94 -16.47
C GLU A 191 -16.26 26.43 -16.48
N GLN A 192 -17.31 25.97 -15.81
CA GLN A 192 -17.72 24.56 -15.85
C GLN A 192 -18.10 24.11 -17.27
N GLU A 193 -18.91 24.88 -18.00
CA GLU A 193 -19.30 24.58 -19.38
C GLU A 193 -18.05 24.50 -20.30
N ALA A 194 -17.13 25.45 -20.18
CA ALA A 194 -15.88 25.44 -20.93
C ALA A 194 -15.01 24.22 -20.59
N ASN A 195 -14.97 23.83 -19.32
CA ASN A 195 -14.22 22.67 -18.87
C ASN A 195 -14.83 21.35 -19.34
N VAL A 196 -16.16 21.24 -19.42
CA VAL A 196 -16.84 20.07 -19.99
C VAL A 196 -16.43 19.87 -21.45
N THR A 197 -16.43 20.95 -22.26
CA THR A 197 -15.97 20.87 -23.65
C THR A 197 -14.50 20.47 -23.74
N ARG A 198 -13.65 21.03 -22.87
CA ARG A 198 -12.22 20.68 -22.80
C ARG A 198 -12.02 19.21 -22.43
N VAL A 199 -12.80 18.68 -21.48
CA VAL A 199 -12.75 17.26 -21.08
C VAL A 199 -13.19 16.35 -22.21
N GLN A 200 -14.26 16.69 -22.94
CA GLN A 200 -14.71 15.92 -24.09
C GLN A 200 -13.62 15.85 -25.18
N LEU A 201 -12.94 16.98 -25.43
CA LEU A 201 -11.81 17.02 -26.36
C LEU A 201 -10.64 16.17 -25.84
N LEU A 202 -10.31 16.28 -24.56
CA LEU A 202 -9.22 15.51 -23.96
C LEU A 202 -9.51 14.00 -24.05
N GLN A 203 -10.73 13.57 -23.74
CA GLN A 203 -11.15 12.16 -23.80
C GLN A 203 -11.19 11.57 -25.22
N SER A 204 -11.20 12.41 -26.26
CA SER A 204 -11.27 12.00 -27.67
C SER A 204 -9.99 12.24 -28.46
N THR A 205 -8.93 12.74 -27.82
CA THR A 205 -7.67 13.10 -28.48
C THR A 205 -6.46 12.47 -27.82
N ALA A 206 -5.32 12.55 -28.51
CA ALA A 206 -4.02 12.14 -27.97
C ALA A 206 -3.61 12.93 -26.71
N ALA A 207 -4.24 14.08 -26.43
CA ALA A 207 -4.03 14.83 -25.20
C ALA A 207 -4.38 14.02 -23.93
N GLN A 208 -5.16 12.93 -24.04
CA GLN A 208 -5.37 12.02 -22.91
C GLN A 208 -4.07 11.33 -22.47
N VAL A 209 -3.11 11.12 -23.38
CA VAL A 209 -1.80 10.54 -23.04
C VAL A 209 -1.04 11.48 -22.12
N ASP A 210 -0.89 12.74 -22.52
CA ASP A 210 -0.20 13.76 -21.73
C ASP A 210 -0.85 13.95 -20.36
N PHE A 211 -2.18 13.89 -20.30
CA PHE A 211 -2.92 13.99 -19.04
C PHE A 211 -2.62 12.83 -18.06
N TRP A 212 -2.50 11.60 -18.55
CA TRP A 212 -2.11 10.48 -17.68
C TRP A 212 -0.62 10.50 -17.33
N ILE A 213 0.23 11.07 -18.18
CA ILE A 213 1.64 11.33 -17.84
C ILE A 213 1.73 12.39 -16.73
N GLU A 214 0.96 13.47 -16.79
CA GLU A 214 0.86 14.49 -15.72
C GLU A 214 0.47 13.84 -14.38
N CYS A 215 -0.42 12.84 -14.42
CA CYS A 215 -0.78 12.05 -13.24
C CYS A 215 0.43 11.30 -12.66
N LEU A 216 1.22 10.62 -13.49
CA LEU A 216 2.45 9.94 -13.06
C LEU A 216 3.49 10.91 -12.51
N GLU A 217 3.66 12.08 -13.14
CA GLU A 217 4.58 13.13 -12.67
C GLU A 217 4.13 13.70 -11.33
N SER A 218 2.83 13.86 -11.11
CA SER A 218 2.27 14.30 -9.83
C SER A 218 2.54 13.27 -8.73
N ILE A 219 2.38 11.97 -9.03
CA ILE A 219 2.72 10.89 -8.08
C ILE A 219 4.23 10.88 -7.79
N GLU A 220 5.07 11.04 -8.82
CA GLU A 220 6.52 11.10 -8.68
C GLU A 220 6.97 12.26 -7.79
N ALA A 221 6.37 13.44 -7.96
CA ALA A 221 6.66 14.61 -7.13
C ALA A 221 6.36 14.36 -5.64
N GLN A 222 5.33 13.58 -5.33
CA GLN A 222 4.95 13.22 -3.96
C GLN A 222 5.72 12.01 -3.40
N ALA A 223 6.33 11.20 -4.27
CA ALA A 223 7.00 9.96 -3.87
C ALA A 223 8.18 10.18 -2.93
N ALA A 224 8.87 11.32 -3.02
CA ALA A 224 10.01 11.62 -2.15
C ALA A 224 9.62 11.76 -0.66
N GLU A 225 8.42 12.27 -0.39
CA GLU A 225 7.91 12.50 0.96
C GLU A 225 6.99 11.37 1.45
N HIS A 226 6.19 10.81 0.53
CA HIS A 226 5.11 9.90 0.86
C HIS A 226 5.31 8.48 0.34
N GLY A 227 6.32 8.23 -0.49
CA GLY A 227 6.61 6.92 -1.07
C GLY A 227 7.70 6.16 -0.32
N PHE A 228 7.42 4.91 0.03
CA PHE A 228 8.30 4.07 0.85
C PHE A 228 8.52 2.70 0.21
N PRO A 229 9.78 2.25 0.03
CA PRO A 229 10.08 0.96 -0.60
C PRO A 229 9.69 -0.26 0.24
N VAL A 230 9.55 -0.11 1.56
CA VAL A 230 9.24 -1.23 2.46
C VAL A 230 8.21 -0.80 3.50
N ARG A 231 7.20 -1.64 3.69
CA ARG A 231 6.22 -1.57 4.77
C ARG A 231 6.41 -2.76 5.72
N ILE A 232 6.29 -2.49 7.01
CA ILE A 232 6.30 -3.51 8.07
C ILE A 232 4.99 -3.40 8.86
N GLU A 233 4.30 -4.52 9.04
CA GLU A 233 3.12 -4.64 9.89
C GLU A 233 3.49 -5.50 11.10
N MET A 234 3.60 -4.88 12.27
CA MET A 234 4.17 -5.51 13.47
C MET A 234 3.22 -6.48 14.20
N ASP A 235 1.91 -6.34 13.96
CA ASP A 235 0.85 -7.11 14.62
C ASP A 235 -0.05 -7.79 13.58
N TYR A 236 0.52 -8.17 12.43
CA TYR A 236 -0.21 -8.85 11.36
C TYR A 236 -0.64 -10.25 11.84
N THR A 237 -1.90 -10.60 11.60
CA THR A 237 -2.50 -11.86 12.06
C THR A 237 -3.09 -12.64 10.89
N GLU A 238 -2.69 -13.90 10.73
CA GLU A 238 -3.13 -14.80 9.65
C GLU A 238 -3.55 -16.17 10.21
N GLN A 239 -4.56 -16.78 9.60
CA GLN A 239 -5.04 -18.11 9.98
C GLN A 239 -4.37 -19.19 9.12
N HIS A 240 -3.76 -20.18 9.76
CA HIS A 240 -3.23 -21.35 9.06
C HIS A 240 -3.94 -22.63 9.51
N MET A 241 -4.27 -23.49 8.53
CA MET A 241 -4.74 -24.84 8.81
C MET A 241 -3.58 -25.74 9.27
N LYS A 242 -3.88 -26.69 10.16
CA LYS A 242 -2.88 -27.68 10.59
C LYS A 242 -2.47 -28.58 9.41
N PRO A 243 -1.18 -28.93 9.30
CA PRO A 243 -0.70 -29.85 8.27
C PRO A 243 -1.50 -31.17 8.30
N GLY A 244 -2.06 -31.58 7.16
CA GLY A 244 -2.79 -32.84 7.01
C GLY A 244 -4.31 -32.78 7.19
N MET A 245 -4.89 -31.61 7.49
CA MET A 245 -6.34 -31.41 7.42
C MET A 245 -6.70 -30.69 6.12
N LYS A 246 -7.48 -31.35 5.25
CA LYS A 246 -8.06 -30.71 4.06
C LYS A 246 -9.34 -29.98 4.47
N GLY A 247 -9.48 -28.74 4.01
CA GLY A 247 -10.75 -28.00 4.02
C GLY A 247 -11.71 -28.52 2.95
#